data_AF-A0A1H6BN08-F1
#
_entry.id   AF-A0A1H6BN08-F1
#
_cell.length_a   1.000
_cell.length_b   1.000
_cell.length_c   1.000
_cell.angle_alpha   90.00
_cell.angle_beta   90.00
_cell.angle_gamma   90.00
#
_symmetry.space_group_name_H-M   'P 1'
#
loop_
_entity.id
_entity.type
_entity.pdbx_description
1 polymer ?
#
loop_
_entity_poly.entity_id
_entity_poly.type
_entity_poly.pdbx_seq_one_letter_code
_entity_poly.pdbx_strand_id
1 'polypeptide(L)' 'MKYAIPAYILSAGAALAHTGHSAAVAQGDAHWLSQPDHLVVVGLAIVAAGMAVRHVFAVRRSARQQA' A
#
# COMPACT_ATOMS: atom_id res chain seq x y z
N MET A 1 1.38 -14.43 11.86
CA MET A 1 2.32 -13.49 12.51
C MET A 1 3.61 -13.26 11.70
N LYS A 2 4.09 -14.21 10.87
CA LYS A 2 5.36 -14.09 10.12
C LYS A 2 5.53 -12.85 9.21
N TYR A 3 4.43 -12.18 8.83
CA TYR A 3 4.46 -10.98 8.00
C TYR A 3 4.17 -9.68 8.76
N ALA A 4 3.81 -9.76 10.04
CA ALA A 4 3.47 -8.58 10.83
C ALA A 4 4.71 -7.69 11.08
N ILE A 5 5.87 -8.31 11.32
CA ILE A 5 7.14 -7.61 11.55
C ILE A 5 7.60 -6.88 10.28
N PRO A 6 7.70 -7.50 9.09
CA PRO A 6 8.08 -6.77 7.88
C PRO A 6 7.02 -5.73 7.48
N ALA A 7 5.72 -6.00 7.66
CA ALA A 7 4.67 -5.01 7.41
C ALA A 7 4.80 -3.79 8.35
N TYR A 8 5.04 -4.01 9.63
CA TYR A 8 5.23 -2.96 10.62
C TYR A 8 6.48 -2.11 10.33
N ILE A 9 7.60 -2.73 9.95
CA ILE A 9 8.83 -2.02 9.61
C ILE A 9 8.64 -1.18 8.33
N LEU A 10 7.97 -1.72 7.31
CA LEU A 10 7.69 -0.99 6.07
C LEU A 10 6.70 0.17 6.29
N SER A 11 5.69 -0.01 7.16
CA SER A 11 4.70 1.04 7.45
C SER A 11 5.20 2.11 8.42
N ALA A 12 5.98 1.74 9.45
CA ALA A 12 6.50 2.70 10.43
C ALA A 12 7.55 3.63 9.82
N GLY A 13 8.38 3.14 8.88
CA GLY A 13 9.34 3.98 8.15
C GLY A 13 8.66 5.02 7.25
N ALA A 14 7.55 4.66 6.61
CA ALA A 14 6.78 5.58 5.77
C ALA A 14 6.07 6.68 6.58
N ALA A 15 5.66 6.43 7.83
CA ALA A 15 5.09 7.49 8.68
C ALA A 15 6.18 8.41 9.27
N LEU A 16 7.37 7.88 9.58
CA LEU A 16 8.45 8.63 10.21
C LEU A 16 9.25 9.51 9.24
N ALA A 17 9.29 9.18 7.94
CA ALA A 17 10.08 9.90 6.95
C ALA A 17 9.48 11.25 6.50
N HIS A 18 8.26 11.60 6.94
CA HIS A 18 7.51 12.72 6.37
C HIS A 18 7.38 13.86 7.40
N THR A 19 7.98 15.01 7.11
CA THR A 19 7.68 16.30 7.76
C THR A 19 6.32 16.85 7.29
N GLY A 20 5.34 15.97 7.03
CA GLY A 20 4.16 16.26 6.20
C GLY A 20 3.27 17.40 6.67
N HIS A 21 3.36 17.80 7.94
CA HIS A 21 2.58 18.91 8.49
C HIS A 21 2.96 20.27 7.88
N SER A 22 4.24 20.54 7.65
CA SER A 22 4.68 21.82 7.06
C SER A 22 4.42 21.89 5.55
N ALA A 23 4.57 20.77 4.85
CA ALA A 23 4.30 20.69 3.42
C ALA A 23 2.80 20.79 3.11
N ALA A 24 1.93 20.20 3.95
CA ALA A 24 0.48 20.32 3.83
C ALA A 24 0.00 21.77 4.03
N VAL A 25 0.58 22.51 4.99
CA VAL A 25 0.27 23.93 5.18
C VAL A 25 0.68 24.78 3.97
N ALA A 26 1.82 24.46 3.35
CA ALA A 26 2.35 25.25 2.23
C ALA A 26 1.76 24.88 0.86
N GLN A 27 1.42 23.61 0.63
CA GLN A 27 1.06 23.05 -0.69
C GLN A 27 -0.35 22.45 -0.72
N GLY A 28 -1.03 22.39 0.42
CA GLY A 28 -2.35 21.80 0.59
C GLY A 28 -2.30 20.28 0.82
N ASP A 29 -3.34 19.75 1.46
CA ASP A 29 -3.42 18.34 1.84
C ASP A 29 -3.34 17.38 0.66
N ALA A 30 -3.69 17.83 -0.55
CA ALA A 30 -3.65 17.01 -1.77
C ALA A 30 -2.30 17.02 -2.49
N HIS A 31 -1.31 17.79 -2.04
CA HIS A 31 0.01 17.92 -2.71
C HIS A 31 0.73 16.59 -2.94
N TRP A 32 0.55 15.61 -2.06
CA TRP A 32 1.18 14.31 -2.16
C TRP A 32 0.62 13.47 -3.32
N LEU A 33 -0.59 13.77 -3.81
CA LEU A 33 -1.17 13.08 -4.97
C LEU A 33 -0.50 13.45 -6.29
N SER A 34 0.23 14.56 -6.34
CA SER A 34 0.98 14.99 -7.53
C SER A 34 2.49 14.77 -7.40
N GLN A 35 2.98 14.34 -6.24
CA GLN A 35 4.40 14.07 -6.00
C GLN A 35 4.81 12.72 -6.62
N PRO A 36 5.84 12.69 -7.50
CA PRO A 36 6.24 11.48 -8.22
C PRO A 36 6.58 10.29 -7.32
N ASP A 37 7.26 10.52 -6.20
CA ASP A 37 7.64 9.51 -5.21
C ASP A 37 6.42 8.87 -4.53
N HIS A 38 5.41 9.68 -4.19
CA HIS A 38 4.16 9.18 -3.62
C HIS A 38 3.34 8.39 -4.65
N LEU A 39 3.34 8.83 -5.91
CA LEU A 39 2.70 8.09 -7.00
C LEU A 39 3.31 6.69 -7.19
N VAL A 40 4.63 6.54 -7.02
CA VAL A 40 5.30 5.22 -7.04
C VAL A 40 4.77 4.33 -5.91
N VAL A 41 4.67 4.86 -4.69
CA VAL A 41 4.14 4.11 -3.53
C VAL A 41 2.69 3.70 -3.75
N VAL A 42 1.84 4.61 -4.22
CA VAL A 42 0.43 4.32 -4.55
C VAL A 42 0.34 3.25 -5.64
N GLY A 43 1.15 3.36 -6.71
CA GLY A 43 1.21 2.38 -7.78
C GLY A 43 1.57 0.98 -7.27
N LEU A 44 2.61 0.88 -6.43
CA LEU A 44 3.01 -0.38 -5.80
C LEU A 44 1.91 -0.97 -4.91
N ALA A 45 1.21 -0.12 -4.13
CA ALA A 45 0.10 -0.55 -3.30
C ALA A 45 -1.06 -1.12 -4.14
N ILE A 46 -1.39 -0.49 -5.27
CA ILE A 46 -2.42 -0.98 -6.20
C ILE A 46 -2.03 -2.34 -6.78
N VAL A 47 -0.79 -2.50 -7.24
CA VAL A 47 -0.30 -3.77 -7.79
C VAL A 47 -0.37 -4.88 -6.74
N ALA A 48 0.08 -4.61 -5.52
CA ALA A 48 0.02 -5.56 -4.42
C ALA A 48 -1.42 -5.97 -4.09
N ALA A 49 -2.34 -5.00 -4.02
CA ALA A 49 -3.76 -5.26 -3.80
C ALA A 49 -4.36 -6.11 -4.92
N GLY A 50 -4.07 -5.79 -6.18
CA GLY A 50 -4.54 -6.57 -7.34
C GLY A 50 -4.04 -8.02 -7.32
N MET A 51 -2.77 -8.25 -6.95
CA MET A 51 -2.21 -9.59 -6.78
C MET A 51 -2.91 -10.36 -5.64
N ALA A 52 -3.14 -9.71 -4.50
CA ALA A 52 -3.84 -10.33 -3.37
C ALA A 52 -5.28 -10.72 -3.74
N VAL A 53 -6.02 -9.84 -4.41
CA VAL A 53 -7.38 -10.10 -4.89
C VAL A 53 -7.38 -11.28 -5.87
N ARG A 54 -6.49 -11.28 -6.86
CA ARG A 54 -6.35 -12.39 -7.82
C ARG A 54 -6.07 -13.72 -7.12
N HIS A 55 -5.18 -13.71 -6.13
CA HIS A 55 -4.85 -14.90 -5.36
C HIS A 55 -6.06 -15.44 -4.59
N VAL A 56 -6.81 -14.57 -3.90
CA VAL A 56 -8.03 -14.95 -3.17
C VAL A 56 -9.06 -15.58 -4.12
N PHE A 57 -9.29 -14.98 -5.30
CA PHE A 57 -10.21 -15.55 -6.27
C PHE A 57 -9.74 -16.89 -6.85
N ALA A 58 -8.44 -17.04 -7.11
CA ALA A 58 -7.86 -18.30 -7.58
C ALA A 58 -8.08 -19.42 -6.54
N VAL A 59 -7.76 -19.16 -5.27
CA VAL A 59 -7.96 -20.11 -4.16
C VAL A 59 -9.44 -20.49 -4.03
N ARG A 60 -10.35 -19.52 -4.07
CA ARG A 60 -11.80 -19.76 -3.98
C ARG A 60 -12.32 -20.59 -5.16
N ARG A 61 -11.80 -20.38 -6.36
CA ARG A 61 -12.17 -21.18 -7.55
C ARG A 61 -11.72 -22.62 -7.41
N SER A 62 -10.48 -22.85 -6.98
CA SER A 62 -9.95 -24.21 -6.77
C SER A 62 -10.74 -24.96 -5.70
N ALA A 63 -11.11 -24.31 -4.60
CA ALA A 63 -11.93 -24.93 -3.55
C ALA A 63 -13.32 -25.36 -4.03
N ARG A 64 -13.94 -24.60 -4.94
CA ARG A 64 -15.25 -24.96 -5.54
C ARG A 64 -15.19 -26.13 -6.53
N GLN A 65 -14.02 -26.40 -7.12
CA GLN A 65 -13.86 -27.52 -8.07
C GLN A 65 -13.59 -28.85 -7.36
N GLN A 66 -13.29 -28.82 -6.07
CA GLN A 66 -12.98 -29.99 -5.25
C GLN A 66 -14.15 -30.44 -4.35
N ALA A 67 -15.28 -29.72 -4.39
CA ALA A 67 -16.53 -30.03 -3.69
C ALA A 67 -17.58 -30.52 -4.70
#